data_AF-A0A929VQJ7-F1
#
_entry.id   AF-A0A929VQJ7-F1
#
_cell.length_a   1.000
_cell.length_b   1.000
_cell.length_c   1.000
_cell.angle_alpha   90.00
_cell.angle_beta   90.00
_cell.angle_gamma   90.00
#
_symmetry.space_group_name_H-M   'P 1'
#
loop_
_entity.id
_entity.type
_entity.pdbx_description
1 polymer ?
#
loop_
_entity_poly.entity_id
_entity_poly.type
_entity_poly.pdbx_seq_one_letter_code
_entity_poly.pdbx_strand_id
1 'polypeptide(L)' 'LALAARSLAFLNRRGYVVPDDVRSIAGDVLRHRIGLTYEAEAAGITPDEIIGEILSKVEVP' A
#
# COMPACT_ATOMS: atom_id res chain seq x y z
N LEU A 1 -8.46 0.06 -2.07
CA LEU A 1 -7.62 -0.66 -1.09
C LEU A 1 -8.44 -1.68 -0.28
N ALA A 2 -9.40 -1.24 0.54
CA ALA A 2 -10.19 -2.13 1.40
C ALA A 2 -10.88 -3.30 0.66
N LEU A 3 -11.49 -3.04 -0.50
CA LEU A 3 -12.11 -4.10 -1.31
C LEU A 3 -11.08 -5.13 -1.81
N ALA A 4 -9.90 -4.67 -2.27
CA ALA A 4 -8.84 -5.54 -2.76
C ALA A 4 -8.27 -6.42 -1.62
N ALA A 5 -8.06 -5.85 -0.43
CA ALA A 5 -7.61 -6.61 0.74
C ALA A 5 -8.66 -7.66 1.18
N ARG A 6 -9.95 -7.33 1.13
CA ARG A 6 -11.04 -8.30 1.38
C ARG A 6 -11.07 -9.42 0.35
N SER A 7 -10.90 -9.10 -0.93
CA SER A 7 -10.83 -10.09 -1.99
C SER A 7 -9.62 -11.02 -1.80
N LEU A 8 -8.46 -10.47 -1.43
CA LEU A 8 -7.26 -11.25 -1.15
C LEU A 8 -7.45 -12.19 0.06
N ALA A 9 -8.02 -11.69 1.16
CA ALA A 9 -8.36 -12.51 2.32
C ALA A 9 -9.31 -13.66 1.93
N PHE A 10 -10.32 -13.37 1.10
CA PHE A 10 -11.27 -14.37 0.61
C PHE A 10 -10.60 -15.44 -0.27
N LEU A 11 -9.72 -15.04 -1.20
CA LEU A 11 -8.93 -15.96 -2.02
C LEU A 11 -8.01 -16.84 -1.15
N ASN A 12 -7.51 -16.29 -0.05
CA ASN A 12 -6.74 -17.00 0.97
C ASN A 12 -7.61 -17.81 1.96
N ARG A 13 -8.88 -18.06 1.63
CA ARG A 13 -9.84 -18.84 2.43
C ARG A 13 -10.07 -18.30 3.84
N ARG A 14 -9.91 -16.98 4.04
CA ARG A 14 -10.20 -16.29 5.30
C ARG A 14 -11.44 -15.40 5.15
N GLY A 15 -12.30 -15.43 6.18
CA GLY A 15 -13.49 -14.57 6.27
C GLY A 15 -13.22 -13.16 6.80
N TYR A 16 -11.97 -12.83 7.11
CA TYR A 16 -11.55 -11.56 7.70
C TYR A 16 -10.19 -11.13 7.13
N VAL A 17 -9.98 -9.82 7.08
CA VAL A 17 -8.75 -9.19 6.61
C VAL A 17 -7.72 -9.17 7.74
N VAL A 18 -6.48 -9.54 7.44
CA VAL A 18 -5.34 -9.32 8.33
C VAL A 18 -4.48 -8.17 7.82
N PRO A 19 -3.65 -7.54 8.67
CA PRO A 19 -2.80 -6.43 8.24
C PRO A 19 -1.89 -6.76 7.04
N ASP A 20 -1.44 -8.01 6.95
CA ASP A 20 -0.63 -8.51 5.83
C ASP A 20 -1.34 -8.38 4.47
N ASP A 21 -2.65 -8.64 4.41
CA ASP A 21 -3.43 -8.49 3.17
C ASP A 21 -3.47 -7.04 2.67
N VAL A 22 -3.43 -6.09 3.59
CA VAL A 22 -3.42 -4.66 3.27
C VAL A 22 -2.04 -4.26 2.80
N ARG A 23 -0.98 -4.68 3.52
CA ARG A 23 0.41 -4.37 3.19
C ARG A 23 0.80 -4.94 1.82
N SER A 24 0.40 -6.17 1.51
CA SER A 24 0.78 -6.85 0.26
C SER A 24 0.19 -6.18 -0.99
N ILE A 25 -0.99 -5.55 -0.89
CA ILE A 25 -1.69 -4.94 -2.03
C ILE A 25 -1.60 -3.40 -2.05
N ALA A 26 -1.05 -2.80 -0.99
CA ALA A 26 -0.95 -1.35 -0.86
C ALA A 26 -0.14 -0.71 -2.00
N GLY A 27 1.00 -1.29 -2.36
CA GLY A 27 1.85 -0.81 -3.46
C GLY A 27 1.08 -0.71 -4.78
N ASP A 28 0.48 -1.82 -5.21
CA ASP A 28 -0.23 -1.91 -6.50
C ASP A 28 -1.42 -0.95 -6.60
N VAL A 29 -2.13 -0.70 -5.49
CA VAL A 29 -3.32 0.16 -5.49
C VAL A 29 -2.96 1.64 -5.35
N LEU A 30 -1.91 1.97 -4.59
CA LEU A 30 -1.60 3.35 -4.21
C LEU A 30 -0.55 4.01 -5.11
N ARG A 31 0.35 3.26 -5.77
CA ARG A 31 1.48 3.85 -6.54
C ARG A 31 1.05 4.81 -7.64
N HIS A 32 -0.14 4.61 -8.22
CA HIS A 32 -0.71 5.47 -9.27
C HIS A 32 -1.69 6.52 -8.72
N ARG A 33 -1.83 6.61 -7.40
CA ARG A 33 -2.76 7.53 -6.70
C ARG A 33 -2.05 8.61 -5.91
N ILE A 34 -0.71 8.60 -5.90
CA ILE A 34 0.12 9.60 -5.23
C ILE A 34 0.63 10.55 -6.30
N GLY A 35 0.24 11.83 -6.19
CA GLY A 35 0.82 12.91 -6.98
C GLY A 35 2.12 13.37 -6.33
N LEU A 36 3.20 13.38 -7.10
CA LEU A 36 4.48 13.94 -6.66
C LEU A 36 4.53 15.44 -6.98
N THR A 37 5.27 16.18 -6.15
CA THR A 37 5.64 17.55 -6.53
C THR A 37 6.83 17.51 -7.48
N TYR A 38 7.02 18.59 -8.23
CA TYR A 38 8.16 18.71 -9.14
C TYR A 38 9.50 18.52 -8.43
N GLU A 39 9.65 19.05 -7.22
CA GLU A 39 10.86 18.91 -6.42
C GLU A 39 11.12 17.44 -6.06
N ALA A 40 10.07 16.68 -5.73
CA ALA A 40 10.17 15.26 -5.42
C ALA A 40 10.56 14.43 -6.65
N GLU A 41 9.96 14.71 -7.81
CA GLU A 41 10.34 14.08 -9.08
C GLU A 41 11.80 14.41 -9.45
N ALA A 42 12.22 15.67 -9.30
CA ALA A 42 13.59 16.10 -9.57
C ALA A 42 14.62 15.46 -8.62
N ALA A 43 14.23 15.16 -7.39
CA ALA A 43 15.03 14.43 -6.42
C ALA A 43 15.05 12.90 -6.66
N GLY A 44 14.31 12.41 -7.67
CA GLY A 44 14.22 10.99 -8.00
C GLY A 44 13.37 10.17 -7.04
N ILE A 45 12.53 10.82 -6.22
CA ILE A 45 11.65 10.15 -5.27
C ILE A 45 10.53 9.45 -6.04
N THR A 46 10.25 8.20 -5.68
CA THR A 46 9.20 7.41 -6.32
C THR A 46 7.98 7.24 -5.41
N PRO A 47 6.77 7.04 -5.97
CA PRO A 47 5.59 6.72 -5.17
C PRO A 47 5.75 5.43 -4.35
N ASP A 48 6.47 4.44 -4.88
CA ASP A 48 6.71 3.17 -4.17
C ASP A 48 7.57 3.37 -2.91
N GLU A 49 8.59 4.23 -2.95
CA GLU A 49 9.38 4.60 -1.77
C GLU A 49 8.53 5.26 -0.69
N ILE A 50 7.68 6.21 -1.08
CA ILE A 50 6.76 6.90 -0.16
C ILE A 50 5.80 5.90 0.49
N ILE A 51 5.22 4.99 -0.29
CA ILE A 51 4.32 3.96 0.22
C ILE A 51 5.06 3.06 1.22
N GLY A 52 6.27 2.62 0.88
CA GLY A 52 7.10 1.81 1.77
C GLY A 52 7.38 2.51 3.09
N GLU A 53 7.77 3.78 3.06
CA GLU A 53 8.04 4.57 4.26
C GLU A 53 6.78 4.71 5.13
N ILE A 54 5.63 5.03 4.53
CA ILE A 54 4.35 5.15 5.26
C ILE A 54 3.99 3.82 5.93
N LEU A 55 4.07 2.70 5.19
CA LEU A 55 3.73 1.38 5.73
C LEU A 55 4.70 0.94 6.84
N SER A 56 5.96 1.38 6.80
CA SER A 56 6.93 1.08 7.85
C SER A 56 6.64 1.79 9.18
N LYS A 57 6.04 3.00 9.13
CA LYS A 57 5.69 3.81 10.31
C LYS A 57 4.39 3.37 11.00
N VAL A 58 3.52 2.65 10.31
CA VAL A 58 2.26 2.16 10.89
C VAL A 58 2.53 0.86 11.64
N GLU A 59 2.37 0.85 12.96
CA GLU A 59 2.48 -0.37 13.75
C GLU A 59 1.34 -1.35 13.43
N VAL A 60 1.67 -2.64 13.48
CA VAL A 60 0.70 -3.72 13.29
C VAL A 60 0.36 -4.30 14.66
N PRO A 61 -0.93 -4.37 15.05
CA PRO A 61 -1.36 -4.98 16.30
C PRO A 61 -1.30 -6.51 16.28
#